data_AF-A0A956DUK7-F1
#
_entry.id   AF-A0A956DUK7-F1
#
_cell.length_a   1.000
_cell.length_b   1.000
_cell.length_c   1.000
_cell.angle_alpha   90.00
_cell.angle_beta   90.00
_cell.angle_gamma   90.00
#
_symmetry.space_group_name_H-M   'P 1'
#
loop_
_entity.id
_entity.type
_entity.pdbx_description
1 polymer ?
#
loop_
_entity_poly.entity_id
_entity_poly.type
_entity_poly.pdbx_seq_one_letter_code
_entity_poly.pdbx_strand_id
1 'polypeptide(L)'
;MRLTLATCSLLLLHIACGGASGEQQATAQTTMPAPAPADTTPAAGSPEVGSPEWVRAKIRTFREDPSVLTGAPIVAFAEKSPDVAIVIRSSLSEFEGLDEERTLILLAAFTAGNVEAQLDAGTVKDMPVAGVRMMLTVYAKLEGAAEDLTISKLDAFQSAEQEGRLDAAVYEAIADEAADTR
;
A
#
# COMPACT_ATOMS: atom_id res chain seq x y z
N MET A 1 -37.37 -5.69 31.42
CA MET A 1 -36.22 -4.85 31.02
C MET A 1 -36.56 -4.25 29.67
N ARG A 2 -36.78 -2.93 29.58
CA ARG A 2 -37.35 -2.28 28.39
C ARG A 2 -36.26 -1.81 27.43
N LEU A 3 -36.51 -2.15 26.17
CA LEU A 3 -35.80 -1.86 24.93
C LEU A 3 -35.75 -0.35 24.64
N THR A 4 -34.66 0.14 24.05
CA THR A 4 -34.65 1.44 23.35
C THR A 4 -33.76 1.32 22.11
N LEU A 5 -34.39 1.15 20.94
CA LEU A 5 -33.75 1.29 19.63
C LEU A 5 -33.71 2.77 19.27
N ALA A 6 -32.53 3.30 18.98
CA ALA A 6 -32.35 4.62 18.41
C ALA A 6 -32.28 4.51 16.89
N THR A 7 -33.40 4.80 16.24
CA THR A 7 -33.51 5.11 14.81
C THR A 7 -32.87 6.48 14.56
N CYS A 8 -31.74 6.51 13.84
CA CYS A 8 -31.17 7.78 13.37
C CYS A 8 -31.39 7.92 11.86
N SER A 9 -32.04 9.03 11.53
CA SER A 9 -32.68 9.38 10.27
C SER A 9 -31.77 9.35 9.04
N LEU A 10 -32.34 8.77 7.97
CA LEU A 10 -32.10 9.14 6.57
C LEU A 10 -32.21 10.66 6.41
N LEU A 11 -31.22 11.30 5.80
CA LEU A 11 -31.39 12.59 5.15
C LEU A 11 -31.04 12.47 3.66
N LEU A 12 -32.05 12.78 2.85
CA LEU A 12 -32.06 12.80 1.40
C LEU A 12 -31.28 14.01 0.83
N LEU A 13 -30.60 13.72 -0.29
CA LEU A 13 -30.70 14.42 -1.58
C LEU A 13 -30.30 15.91 -1.65
N HIS A 14 -29.28 16.24 -2.45
CA HIS A 14 -29.35 17.38 -3.39
C HIS A 14 -28.72 17.00 -4.73
N ILE A 15 -29.58 17.02 -5.75
CA ILE A 15 -29.30 16.93 -7.17
C ILE A 15 -28.69 18.25 -7.63
N ALA A 16 -27.58 18.22 -8.36
CA ALA A 16 -27.15 19.32 -9.21
C ALA A 16 -27.02 18.82 -10.64
N CYS A 17 -28.02 19.19 -11.44
CA CYS A 17 -28.08 19.05 -12.89
C CYS A 17 -27.38 20.27 -13.52
N GLY A 18 -26.44 20.04 -14.42
CA GLY A 18 -25.83 21.05 -15.29
C GLY A 18 -24.75 20.37 -16.12
N GLY A 19 -24.83 20.21 -17.44
CA GLY A 19 -25.50 21.04 -18.44
C GLY A 19 -24.40 21.72 -19.27
N ALA A 20 -23.81 20.99 -20.22
CA ALA A 20 -23.02 21.58 -21.30
C ALA A 20 -22.96 20.60 -22.49
N SER A 21 -23.90 20.78 -23.42
CA SER A 21 -23.86 20.22 -24.76
C SER A 21 -22.79 20.95 -25.58
N GLY A 22 -21.80 20.20 -26.08
CA GLY A 22 -20.84 20.67 -27.08
C GLY A 22 -21.08 19.94 -28.40
N GLU A 23 -21.45 20.69 -29.43
CA GLU A 23 -21.69 20.26 -30.80
C GLU A 23 -20.46 19.65 -31.50
N GLN A 24 -20.76 18.70 -32.38
CA GLN A 24 -19.85 17.95 -33.24
C GLN A 24 -19.19 18.83 -34.31
N GLN A 25 -17.92 18.54 -34.62
CA GLN A 25 -17.38 18.69 -35.98
C GLN A 25 -16.89 17.33 -36.47
N ALA A 26 -17.67 16.76 -37.39
CA ALA A 26 -17.34 15.54 -38.09
C ALA A 26 -16.41 15.86 -39.27
N THR A 27 -15.12 15.56 -39.13
CA THR A 27 -14.18 15.48 -40.26
C THR A 27 -14.13 14.04 -40.76
N ALA A 28 -14.66 13.80 -41.96
CA ALA A 28 -14.54 12.53 -42.65
C ALA A 28 -13.07 12.32 -43.07
N GLN A 29 -12.34 11.48 -42.34
CA GLN A 29 -11.02 11.00 -42.72
C GLN A 29 -11.18 9.66 -43.47
N THR A 30 -10.68 9.62 -44.70
CA THR A 30 -10.55 8.43 -45.53
C THR A 30 -9.54 7.47 -44.89
N THR A 31 -10.05 6.42 -44.25
CA THR A 31 -9.25 5.37 -43.61
C THR A 31 -8.62 4.47 -44.68
N MET A 32 -7.31 4.54 -44.84
CA MET A 32 -6.55 3.46 -45.49
C MET A 32 -6.59 2.22 -44.59
N PRO A 33 -6.70 0.99 -45.13
CA PRO A 33 -6.63 -0.23 -44.34
C PRO A 33 -5.25 -0.35 -43.72
N ALA A 34 -5.19 -0.15 -42.40
CA ALA A 34 -3.99 -0.37 -41.61
C ALA A 34 -3.60 -1.87 -41.71
N PRO A 35 -2.29 -2.19 -41.85
CA PRO A 35 -1.83 -3.57 -41.77
C PRO A 35 -2.28 -4.16 -40.44
N ALA A 36 -2.86 -5.37 -40.50
CA ALA A 36 -3.31 -6.09 -39.33
C ALA A 36 -2.18 -6.12 -38.29
N PRO A 37 -2.42 -5.68 -37.03
CA PRO A 37 -1.42 -5.78 -35.99
C PRO A 37 -1.04 -7.25 -35.86
N ALA A 38 0.25 -7.54 -36.01
CA ALA A 38 0.76 -8.87 -35.72
C ALA A 38 0.50 -9.13 -34.23
N ASP A 39 -0.41 -10.05 -33.94
CA ASP A 39 -0.69 -10.60 -32.61
C ASP A 39 0.61 -11.22 -32.06
N THR A 40 1.46 -10.35 -31.53
CA THR A 40 2.62 -10.73 -30.73
C THR A 40 2.10 -10.95 -29.33
N THR A 41 1.36 -12.05 -29.16
CA THR A 41 1.06 -12.60 -27.84
C THR A 41 2.40 -12.78 -27.12
N PRO A 42 2.68 -12.01 -26.04
CA PRO A 42 3.89 -12.20 -25.28
C PRO A 42 3.90 -13.65 -24.79
N ALA A 43 4.98 -14.38 -25.06
CA ALA A 43 5.14 -15.72 -24.53
C ALA A 43 5.02 -15.62 -23.00
N ALA A 44 4.03 -16.31 -22.42
CA ALA A 44 3.77 -16.37 -20.99
C ALA A 44 4.90 -17.13 -20.28
N GLY A 45 6.09 -16.53 -20.23
CA GLY A 45 7.18 -16.95 -19.37
C GLY A 45 6.88 -16.55 -17.93
N SER A 46 7.29 -17.37 -16.97
CA SER A 46 7.29 -16.94 -15.57
C SER A 46 8.16 -15.70 -15.41
N PRO A 47 7.76 -14.72 -14.58
CA PRO A 47 8.55 -13.52 -14.34
C PRO A 47 9.98 -13.87 -13.90
N GLU A 48 10.96 -13.15 -14.41
CA GLU A 48 12.36 -13.32 -14.03
C GLU A 48 12.54 -13.00 -12.53
N VAL A 49 13.26 -13.85 -11.81
CA VAL A 49 13.54 -13.64 -10.38
C VAL A 49 14.27 -12.32 -10.19
N GLY A 50 13.74 -11.46 -9.32
CA GLY A 50 14.29 -10.13 -9.08
C GLY A 50 13.81 -9.06 -10.05
N SER A 51 12.88 -9.36 -10.97
CA SER A 51 12.19 -8.33 -11.76
C SER A 51 11.06 -7.63 -10.98
N PRO A 52 10.63 -6.43 -11.40
CA PRO A 52 9.47 -5.75 -10.84
C PRO A 52 8.18 -6.60 -10.84
N GLU A 53 7.91 -7.34 -11.92
CA GLU A 53 6.72 -8.20 -11.99
C GLU A 53 6.80 -9.36 -11.00
N TRP A 54 7.98 -9.96 -10.85
CA TRP A 54 8.21 -11.03 -9.90
C TRP A 54 8.00 -10.56 -8.45
N VAL A 55 8.55 -9.41 -8.06
CA VAL A 55 8.38 -8.91 -6.69
C VAL A 55 6.94 -8.50 -6.42
N ARG A 56 6.22 -7.93 -7.40
CA ARG A 56 4.77 -7.66 -7.28
C ARG A 56 3.96 -8.91 -7.00
N ALA A 57 4.28 -10.03 -7.64
CA ALA A 57 3.65 -11.31 -7.33
C ALA A 57 3.93 -11.75 -5.89
N LYS A 58 5.16 -11.58 -5.39
CA LYS A 58 5.53 -11.89 -4.00
C LYS A 58 4.83 -10.99 -2.99
N ILE A 59 4.73 -9.68 -3.25
CA ILE A 59 4.01 -8.72 -2.40
C ILE A 59 2.54 -9.11 -2.28
N ARG A 60 1.89 -9.52 -3.38
CA ARG A 60 0.50 -9.98 -3.35
C ARG A 60 0.32 -11.21 -2.45
N THR A 61 1.13 -12.24 -2.65
CA THR A 61 1.10 -13.46 -1.81
C THR A 61 1.36 -13.14 -0.34
N PHE A 62 2.36 -12.28 -0.07
CA PHE A 62 2.69 -11.84 1.29
C PHE A 62 1.56 -11.08 1.97
N ARG A 63 0.91 -10.16 1.25
CA ARG A 63 -0.25 -9.42 1.77
C ARG A 63 -1.40 -10.35 2.10
N GLU A 64 -1.66 -11.35 1.26
CA GLU A 64 -2.74 -12.31 1.47
C GLU A 64 -2.49 -13.18 2.70
N ASP A 65 -1.28 -13.73 2.82
CA ASP A 65 -0.87 -14.55 3.94
C ASP A 65 0.61 -14.31 4.30
N PRO A 66 0.89 -13.48 5.32
CA PRO A 66 2.26 -13.17 5.74
C PRO A 66 2.96 -14.36 6.43
N SER A 67 2.24 -15.42 6.79
CA SER A 67 2.83 -16.63 7.40
C SER A 67 3.42 -17.60 6.37
N VAL A 68 2.94 -17.55 5.13
CA VAL A 68 3.35 -18.47 4.05
C VAL A 68 4.61 -17.98 3.33
N LEU A 69 4.86 -16.66 3.33
CA LEU A 69 6.04 -16.06 2.70
C LEU A 69 6.79 -15.18 3.71
N THR A 70 8.06 -15.48 3.95
CA THR A 70 8.88 -14.83 4.99
C THR A 70 9.25 -13.35 4.71
N GLY A 71 8.66 -12.70 3.70
CA GLY A 71 9.02 -11.34 3.28
C GLY A 71 10.42 -11.19 2.68
N ALA A 72 11.35 -12.10 2.94
CA ALA A 72 12.75 -12.07 2.51
C ALA A 72 12.96 -11.83 1.01
N PRO A 73 12.17 -12.42 0.08
CA PRO A 73 12.26 -12.10 -1.35
C PRO A 73 12.03 -10.62 -1.68
N ILE A 74 11.14 -9.96 -0.94
CA ILE A 74 10.76 -8.56 -1.13
C ILE A 74 11.88 -7.65 -0.62
N VAL A 75 12.39 -7.96 0.57
CA VAL A 75 13.55 -7.25 1.16
C VAL A 75 14.77 -7.39 0.27
N ALA A 76 15.08 -8.60 -0.22
CA ALA A 76 16.21 -8.84 -1.11
C ALA A 76 16.08 -8.12 -2.46
N PHE A 77 14.86 -7.92 -2.98
CA PHE A 77 14.62 -7.07 -4.14
C PHE A 77 14.92 -5.61 -3.81
N ALA A 78 14.39 -5.10 -2.68
CA ALA A 78 14.59 -3.72 -2.26
C ALA A 78 16.06 -3.36 -2.01
N GLU A 79 16.86 -4.30 -1.49
CA GLU A 79 18.29 -4.10 -1.25
C GLU A 79 19.13 -4.03 -2.53
N LYS A 80 18.72 -4.73 -3.58
CA LYS A 80 19.53 -4.95 -4.79
C LYS A 80 19.05 -4.18 -6.00
N SER A 81 17.77 -3.84 -6.05
CA SER A 81 17.15 -3.20 -7.20
C SER A 81 17.45 -1.70 -7.22
N PRO A 82 17.92 -1.14 -8.35
CA PRO A 82 18.03 0.30 -8.51
C PRO A 82 16.67 0.99 -8.72
N ASP A 83 15.58 0.22 -8.86
CA ASP A 83 14.24 0.72 -9.18
C ASP A 83 13.47 1.21 -7.94
N VAL A 84 14.03 1.05 -6.74
CA VAL A 84 13.40 1.45 -5.48
C VAL A 84 14.43 2.04 -4.52
N ALA A 85 13.98 2.95 -3.66
CA ALA A 85 14.78 3.52 -2.57
C ALA A 85 13.96 3.52 -1.29
N ILE A 86 14.47 2.92 -0.22
CA ILE A 86 13.73 2.76 1.05
C ILE A 86 14.61 3.24 2.19
N VAL A 87 14.03 4.03 3.08
CA VAL A 87 14.68 4.47 4.31
C VAL A 87 13.93 3.86 5.49
N ILE A 88 14.60 2.95 6.21
CA ILE A 88 14.08 2.38 7.45
C ILE A 88 14.46 3.32 8.60
N ARG A 89 13.45 3.78 9.33
CA ARG A 89 13.57 4.77 10.42
C ARG A 89 13.08 4.16 11.72
N SER A 90 13.78 4.40 12.83
CA SER A 90 13.43 3.80 14.13
C SER A 90 12.02 4.22 14.59
N SER A 91 11.62 5.47 14.33
CA SER A 91 10.26 5.98 14.57
C SER A 91 9.19 5.10 13.93
N LEU A 92 9.48 4.47 12.79
CA LEU A 92 8.53 3.64 12.05
C LEU A 92 8.76 2.12 12.19
N SER A 93 9.93 1.67 12.66
CA SER A 93 10.28 0.24 12.67
C SER A 93 10.54 -0.36 14.06
N GLU A 94 10.71 0.44 15.10
CA GLU A 94 10.90 -0.07 16.46
C GLU A 94 9.55 -0.27 17.16
N PHE A 95 9.28 -1.53 17.55
CA PHE A 95 8.07 -1.93 18.26
C PHE A 95 8.46 -2.56 19.59
N GLU A 96 7.84 -2.10 20.67
CA GLU A 96 8.01 -2.70 21.99
C GLU A 96 7.16 -3.97 22.11
N GLY A 97 7.69 -4.98 22.80
CA GLY A 97 6.93 -6.19 23.14
C GLY A 97 6.77 -7.21 22.01
N LEU A 98 7.42 -7.03 20.86
CA LEU A 98 7.45 -8.02 19.78
C LEU A 98 8.65 -8.94 19.85
N ASP A 99 8.43 -10.20 19.47
CA ASP A 99 9.51 -11.10 19.12
C ASP A 99 10.17 -10.72 17.78
N GLU A 100 11.35 -11.29 17.54
CA GLU A 100 12.14 -11.02 16.33
C GLU A 100 11.37 -11.39 15.06
N GLU A 101 10.64 -12.51 15.06
CA GLU A 101 9.91 -13.00 13.89
C GLU A 101 8.80 -12.02 13.47
N ARG A 102 7.98 -11.56 14.41
CA ARG A 102 6.92 -10.58 14.16
C ARG A 102 7.49 -9.23 13.75
N THR A 103 8.61 -8.82 14.36
CA THR A 103 9.33 -7.60 13.97
C THR A 103 9.78 -7.68 12.51
N LEU A 104 10.34 -8.81 12.08
CA LEU A 104 10.76 -9.02 10.70
C LEU A 104 9.58 -9.05 9.72
N ILE A 105 8.45 -9.65 10.10
CA ILE A 105 7.22 -9.66 9.28
C ILE A 105 6.71 -8.23 9.07
N LEU A 106 6.66 -7.41 10.13
CA LEU A 106 6.23 -6.01 10.03
C LEU A 106 7.21 -5.16 9.21
N LEU A 107 8.51 -5.38 9.36
CA LEU A 107 9.52 -4.69 8.55
C LEU A 107 9.42 -5.07 7.06
N ALA A 108 9.16 -6.35 6.77
CA ALA A 108 8.89 -6.80 5.42
C ALA A 108 7.60 -6.19 4.85
N ALA A 109 6.56 -6.00 5.68
CA ALA A 109 5.34 -5.31 5.29
C ALA A 109 5.60 -3.84 4.94
N PHE A 110 6.35 -3.12 5.77
CA PHE A 110 6.76 -1.75 5.46
C PHE A 110 7.48 -1.67 4.11
N THR A 111 8.45 -2.57 3.91
CA THR A 111 9.23 -2.67 2.69
C THR A 111 8.33 -2.98 1.48
N ALA A 112 7.41 -3.94 1.61
CA ALA A 112 6.49 -4.33 0.56
C ALA A 112 5.58 -3.18 0.09
N GLY A 113 5.00 -2.42 1.03
CA GLY A 113 4.16 -1.27 0.70
C GLY A 113 4.94 -0.16 -0.01
N ASN A 114 6.18 0.08 0.43
CA ASN A 114 7.04 1.09 -0.15
C ASN A 114 7.52 0.70 -1.57
N VAL A 115 7.97 -0.55 -1.76
CA VAL A 115 8.32 -1.11 -3.08
C VAL A 115 7.16 -1.02 -4.05
N GLU A 116 5.98 -1.52 -3.65
CA GLU A 116 4.82 -1.55 -4.55
C GLU A 116 4.42 -0.15 -5.02
N ALA A 117 4.34 0.82 -4.10
CA ALA A 117 3.96 2.19 -4.43
C ALA A 117 4.96 2.89 -5.36
N GLN A 118 6.26 2.64 -5.18
CA GLN A 118 7.31 3.16 -6.07
C GLN A 118 7.21 2.57 -7.48
N LEU A 119 7.02 1.24 -7.56
CA LEU A 119 6.86 0.56 -8.84
C LEU A 119 5.58 1.00 -9.55
N ASP A 120 4.49 1.30 -8.82
CA ASP A 120 3.23 1.81 -9.39
C ASP A 120 3.34 3.24 -9.89
N ALA A 121 4.03 4.10 -9.13
CA ALA A 121 4.25 5.49 -9.50
C ALA A 121 5.33 5.66 -10.59
N GLY A 122 6.17 4.65 -10.81
CA GLY A 122 7.34 4.75 -11.68
C GLY A 122 8.40 5.73 -11.13
N THR A 123 8.54 5.79 -9.80
CA THR A 123 9.46 6.73 -9.13
C THR A 123 10.34 6.04 -8.11
N VAL A 124 11.63 6.37 -8.10
CA VAL A 124 12.62 5.88 -7.12
C VAL A 124 12.72 6.88 -5.96
N LYS A 125 11.85 6.76 -4.98
CA LYS A 125 11.78 7.64 -3.80
C LYS A 125 11.11 6.92 -2.64
N ASP A 126 11.67 7.05 -1.44
CA ASP A 126 11.07 6.54 -0.22
C ASP A 126 9.60 7.00 -0.05
N MET A 127 8.69 6.03 0.12
CA MET A 127 7.25 6.22 0.31
C MET A 127 6.79 5.64 1.65
N PRO A 128 7.13 6.26 2.79
CA PRO A 128 6.92 5.68 4.11
C PRO A 128 5.44 5.48 4.44
N VAL A 129 4.56 6.37 3.99
CA VAL A 129 3.11 6.25 4.20
C VAL A 129 2.55 4.97 3.58
N ALA A 130 2.98 4.63 2.35
CA ALA A 130 2.57 3.38 1.70
C ALA A 130 3.10 2.15 2.45
N GLY A 131 4.32 2.24 2.96
CA GLY A 131 4.89 1.21 3.85
C GLY A 131 4.05 1.01 5.10
N VAL A 132 3.71 2.07 5.83
CA VAL A 132 2.88 2.00 7.05
C VAL A 132 1.48 1.44 6.74
N ARG A 133 0.85 1.82 5.62
CA ARG A 133 -0.45 1.22 5.23
C ARG A 133 -0.37 -0.30 5.04
N MET A 134 0.70 -0.79 4.42
CA MET A 134 0.92 -2.23 4.28
C MET A 134 1.17 -2.89 5.66
N MET A 135 1.93 -2.24 6.54
CA MET A 135 2.11 -2.72 7.91
C MET A 135 0.79 -2.86 8.65
N LEU A 136 -0.09 -1.85 8.59
CA LEU A 136 -1.42 -1.90 9.20
C LEU A 136 -2.26 -3.06 8.63
N THR A 137 -2.15 -3.32 7.32
CA THR A 137 -2.83 -4.43 6.66
C THR A 137 -2.35 -5.79 7.19
N VAL A 138 -1.04 -5.95 7.36
CA VAL A 138 -0.42 -7.18 7.88
C VAL A 138 -0.68 -7.33 9.39
N TYR A 139 -0.62 -6.24 10.14
CA TYR A 139 -0.90 -6.21 11.58
C TYR A 139 -2.32 -6.71 11.89
N ALA A 140 -3.32 -6.23 11.17
CA ALA A 140 -4.70 -6.70 11.33
C ALA A 140 -4.86 -8.22 11.08
N LYS A 141 -4.01 -8.82 10.23
CA LYS A 141 -3.98 -10.27 10.01
C LYS A 141 -3.29 -11.02 11.15
N LEU A 142 -2.23 -10.45 11.71
CA LEU A 142 -1.53 -11.02 12.86
C LEU A 142 -2.38 -10.97 14.13
N GLU A 143 -3.09 -9.86 14.37
CA GLU A 143 -4.04 -9.71 15.48
C GLU A 143 -5.17 -10.72 15.38
N GLY A 144 -5.70 -10.97 14.17
CA GLY A 144 -6.72 -12.00 13.95
C GLY A 144 -6.24 -13.44 14.22
N ALA A 145 -4.92 -13.68 14.25
CA ALA A 145 -4.32 -14.99 14.52
C ALA A 145 -3.85 -15.16 15.97
N ALA A 146 -3.63 -14.06 16.70
CA ALA A 146 -3.19 -14.04 18.09
C ALA A 146 -4.05 -13.05 18.90
N GLU A 147 -4.92 -13.57 19.78
CA GLU A 147 -5.94 -12.81 20.51
C GLU A 147 -5.41 -11.67 21.42
N ASP A 148 -4.10 -11.58 21.61
CA ASP A 148 -3.41 -10.72 22.57
C ASP A 148 -2.27 -9.90 21.97
N LEU A 149 -2.18 -9.79 20.63
CA LEU A 149 -1.19 -8.93 19.98
C LEU A 149 -1.67 -7.47 19.97
N THR A 150 -1.06 -6.62 20.81
CA THR A 150 -1.31 -5.17 20.81
C THR A 150 0.01 -4.42 20.65
N ILE A 151 0.09 -3.54 19.65
CA ILE A 151 1.26 -2.70 19.39
C ILE A 151 0.79 -1.24 19.38
N SER A 152 0.97 -0.55 20.51
CA SER A 152 0.47 0.81 20.73
C SER A 152 0.79 1.80 19.58
N LYS A 153 1.98 1.68 18.97
CA LYS A 153 2.40 2.51 17.84
C LYS A 153 1.55 2.23 16.58
N LEU A 154 1.24 0.97 16.28
CA LEU A 154 0.40 0.62 15.14
C LEU A 154 -1.06 0.97 15.39
N ASP A 155 -1.55 0.84 16.62
CA ASP A 155 -2.91 1.27 16.99
C ASP A 155 -3.08 2.80 16.81
N ALA A 156 -2.04 3.58 17.13
CA ALA A 156 -2.02 5.02 16.88
C ALA A 156 -2.07 5.34 15.38
N PHE A 157 -1.31 4.64 14.54
CA PHE A 157 -1.39 4.80 13.09
C PHE A 157 -2.73 4.32 12.51
N GLN A 158 -3.31 3.24 13.05
CA GLN A 158 -4.62 2.75 12.63
C GLN A 158 -5.72 3.77 12.95
N SER A 159 -5.67 4.38 14.14
CA SER A 159 -6.57 5.46 14.53
C SER A 159 -6.41 6.66 13.58
N ALA A 160 -5.16 7.04 13.28
CA ALA A 160 -4.86 8.11 12.33
C ALA A 160 -5.39 7.82 10.92
N GLU A 161 -5.31 6.58 10.42
CA GLU A 161 -5.87 6.20 9.11
C GLU A 161 -7.41 6.29 9.11
N GLN A 162 -8.09 5.84 10.18
CA GLN A 162 -9.55 5.95 10.30
C GLN A 162 -10.03 7.42 10.31
N GLU A 163 -9.17 8.32 10.79
CA GLU A 163 -9.44 9.76 10.87
C GLU A 163 -8.94 10.53 9.64
N GLY A 164 -8.38 9.86 8.63
CA GLY A 164 -7.83 10.49 7.42
C GLY A 164 -6.57 11.33 7.66
N ARG A 165 -5.84 11.07 8.75
CA ARG A 165 -4.63 11.81 9.16
C ARG A 165 -3.36 10.96 9.18
N LEU A 166 -3.37 9.75 8.60
CA LEU A 166 -2.20 8.86 8.61
C LEU A 166 -0.94 9.53 8.04
N ASP A 167 -1.06 10.19 6.88
CA ASP A 167 0.06 10.87 6.24
C ASP A 167 0.74 11.86 7.20
N ALA A 168 -0.06 12.69 7.90
CA ALA A 168 0.45 13.64 8.88
C ALA A 168 1.15 12.94 10.05
N ALA A 169 0.53 11.90 10.62
CA ALA A 169 1.08 11.14 11.73
C ALA A 169 2.41 10.45 11.38
N VAL A 170 2.53 9.89 10.18
CA VAL A 170 3.77 9.27 9.69
C VAL A 170 4.87 10.31 9.56
N TYR A 171 4.60 11.47 8.94
CA TYR A 171 5.62 12.51 8.76
C TYR A 171 5.98 13.22 10.08
N GLU A 172 5.06 13.33 11.03
CA GLU A 172 5.33 13.83 12.39
C GLU A 172 6.30 12.89 13.12
N ALA A 173 6.04 11.58 13.12
CA ALA A 173 6.94 10.59 13.73
C ALA A 173 8.36 10.64 13.12
N ILE A 174 8.47 10.84 11.80
CA ILE A 174 9.75 11.01 11.11
C ILE A 174 10.44 12.32 11.53
N ALA A 175 9.69 13.40 11.68
CA ALA A 175 10.21 14.71 12.04
C ALA A 175 10.74 14.73 13.48
N ASP A 176 10.04 14.07 14.41
CA ASP A 176 10.42 13.95 15.81
C ASP A 176 11.75 13.20 15.97
N GLU A 177 11.94 12.07 15.28
CA GLU A 177 13.22 11.34 15.26
C GLU A 177 14.37 12.23 14.75
N ALA A 178 14.11 13.06 13.73
CA ALA A 178 15.12 13.98 13.21
C ALA A 178 15.46 15.13 14.17
N ALA A 179 14.58 15.45 15.12
CA ALA A 179 14.83 16.45 16.16
C ALA A 179 15.68 15.87 17.30
N ASP A 180 15.46 14.61 17.67
CA ASP A 180 16.17 13.93 18.78
C ASP A 180 17.66 13.64 18.49
N THR A 181 18.08 13.69 17.23
CA THR A 181 19.47 13.40 16.82
C THR A 181 20.42 14.62 16.89
N ARG A 182 19.98 15.76 17.45
CA ARG A 182 20.76 17.00 17.56
C ARG A 182 21.22 17.31 18.98
#